data_AF-A0A955DC95-F1
#
_entry.id   AF-A0A955DC95-F1
#
_cell.length_a   1.000
_cell.length_b   1.000
_cell.length_c   1.000
_cell.angle_alpha   90.00
_cell.angle_beta   90.00
_cell.angle_gamma   90.00
#
_symmetry.space_group_name_H-M   'P 1'
#
loop_
_entity.id
_entity.type
_entity.pdbx_description
1 polymer ?
#
loop_
_entity_poly.entity_id
_entity_poly.type
_entity_poly.pdbx_seq_one_letter_code
_entity_poly.pdbx_strand_id
1 'polypeptide(L)'
;MMSLTLAWTPFLEPVGWVHTWWYLLIVPLSFGLGMMYKPMRMSRFDRYWREVGIFVGQVTLGVIAMGIALAVLTEFVLPLLPAE
;
A
#
# COMPACT_ATOMS: atom_id res chain seq x y z
N MET A 1 24.65 -16.72 3.59
CA MET A 1 24.50 -17.66 4.73
C MET A 1 23.34 -17.17 5.58
N MET A 2 22.35 -18.02 5.84
CA MET A 2 21.12 -17.70 6.56
C MET A 2 21.36 -17.90 8.07
N SER A 3 21.65 -16.83 8.80
CA SER A 3 21.79 -16.89 10.26
C SER A 3 20.42 -17.08 10.90
N LEU A 4 20.27 -18.12 11.74
CA LEU A 4 19.05 -18.37 12.52
C LEU A 4 18.73 -17.15 13.39
N THR A 5 17.57 -16.57 13.13
CA THR A 5 16.91 -15.44 13.79
C THR A 5 16.49 -15.76 15.23
N LEU A 6 17.44 -15.83 16.15
CA LEU A 6 17.13 -15.89 17.59
C LEU A 6 16.94 -14.50 18.22
N ALA A 7 17.35 -13.43 17.52
CA ALA A 7 17.20 -12.04 17.96
C ALA A 7 16.16 -11.25 17.15
N TRP A 8 15.40 -11.90 16.27
CA TRP A 8 14.34 -11.19 15.55
C TRP A 8 13.25 -10.78 16.54
N THR A 9 13.03 -9.48 16.65
CA THR A 9 11.98 -8.93 17.51
C THR A 9 10.72 -8.68 16.68
N PRO A 10 9.70 -9.55 16.76
CA PRO A 10 8.47 -9.35 16.00
C PRO A 10 7.87 -7.96 16.31
N PHE A 11 7.30 -7.33 15.28
CA PHE A 11 6.75 -5.95 15.27
C PHE A 11 7.78 -4.81 15.33
N LEU A 12 8.94 -4.99 15.99
CA LEU A 12 9.98 -3.97 16.05
C LEU A 12 10.94 -4.06 14.85
N GLU A 13 11.15 -5.27 14.33
CA GLU A 13 11.99 -5.49 13.16
C GLU A 13 11.17 -5.98 11.96
N PRO A 14 11.40 -5.39 10.76
CA PRO A 14 10.73 -5.82 9.55
C PRO A 14 11.05 -7.28 9.27
N VAL A 15 10.03 -8.00 8.81
CA VAL A 15 10.14 -9.39 8.38
C VAL A 15 11.09 -9.45 7.18
N GLY A 16 12.32 -9.95 7.41
CA GLY A 16 13.43 -9.79 6.45
C GLY A 16 13.18 -10.36 5.05
N TRP A 17 12.39 -11.43 4.94
CA TRP A 17 12.09 -12.08 3.65
C TRP A 17 11.00 -11.36 2.84
N VAL A 18 10.07 -10.66 3.51
CA VAL A 18 9.02 -9.87 2.86
C VAL A 18 9.44 -8.42 2.64
N HIS A 19 10.48 -7.96 3.33
CA HIS A 19 10.92 -6.58 3.29
C HIS A 19 11.12 -6.07 1.86
N THR A 20 11.80 -6.79 0.97
CA THR A 20 11.99 -6.34 -0.43
C THR A 20 10.69 -6.15 -1.21
N TRP A 21 9.62 -6.85 -0.84
CA TRP A 21 8.34 -6.88 -1.54
C TRP A 21 7.22 -6.18 -0.75
N TRP A 22 7.57 -5.42 0.30
CA TRP A 22 6.61 -4.85 1.25
C TRP A 22 5.50 -4.06 0.58
N TYR A 23 5.82 -3.32 -0.49
CA TYR A 23 4.88 -2.47 -1.23
C TYR A 23 3.78 -3.28 -1.92
N LEU A 24 4.04 -4.54 -2.31
CA LEU A 24 3.02 -5.39 -2.94
C LEU A 24 1.90 -5.76 -1.96
N LEU A 25 2.15 -5.73 -0.65
CA LEU A 25 1.16 -6.07 0.38
C LEU A 25 -0.05 -5.12 0.39
N ILE A 26 0.04 -3.96 -0.27
CA ILE A 26 -1.10 -3.05 -0.44
C ILE A 26 -2.24 -3.71 -1.23
N VAL A 27 -1.91 -4.58 -2.19
CA VAL A 27 -2.89 -5.26 -3.05
C VAL A 27 -3.74 -6.25 -2.24
N PRO A 28 -3.18 -7.24 -1.53
CA PRO A 28 -3.99 -8.14 -0.70
C PRO A 28 -4.68 -7.41 0.45
N LEU A 29 -4.07 -6.37 1.03
CA LEU A 29 -4.71 -5.55 2.07
C LEU A 29 -5.95 -4.82 1.53
N SER A 30 -5.81 -4.09 0.44
CA SER A 30 -6.93 -3.37 -0.18
C SER A 30 -8.00 -4.31 -0.71
N PHE A 31 -7.63 -5.51 -1.14
CA PHE A 31 -8.58 -6.56 -1.53
C PHE A 31 -9.40 -7.04 -0.33
N GLY A 32 -8.75 -7.37 0.79
CA GLY A 32 -9.45 -7.75 2.03
C GLY A 32 -10.37 -6.64 2.55
N LEU A 33 -9.89 -5.39 2.55
CA LEU A 33 -10.71 -4.22 2.91
C LEU A 33 -11.88 -4.04 1.96
N GLY A 34 -11.67 -4.18 0.65
CA GLY A 34 -12.72 -4.10 -0.37
C GLY A 34 -13.78 -5.17 -0.15
N MET A 35 -13.37 -6.40 0.13
CA MET A 35 -14.28 -7.50 0.44
C MET A 35 -15.12 -7.26 1.70
N MET A 36 -14.55 -6.65 2.73
CA MET A 36 -15.28 -6.36 3.98
C MET A 36 -16.17 -5.11 3.85
N TYR A 37 -15.70 -4.08 3.16
CA TYR A 37 -16.36 -2.76 3.10
C TYR A 37 -17.45 -2.67 2.03
N LYS A 38 -17.21 -3.20 0.82
CA LYS A 38 -18.17 -3.07 -0.30
C LYS A 38 -19.54 -3.69 -0.03
N PRO A 39 -19.68 -4.88 0.60
CA PRO A 39 -20.99 -5.46 0.90
C PRO A 39 -21.87 -4.54 1.76
N MET A 40 -21.27 -3.83 2.71
CA MET A 40 -21.98 -2.93 3.62
C MET A 40 -22.52 -1.67 2.92
N ARG A 41 -21.99 -1.34 1.73
CA ARG A 41 -22.34 -0.15 0.96
C ARG A 41 -23.19 -0.44 -0.27
N MET A 42 -23.52 -1.71 -0.53
CA MET A 42 -24.22 -2.15 -1.73
C MET A 42 -25.63 -2.63 -1.43
N SER A 43 -26.56 -2.27 -2.31
CA SER A 43 -27.93 -2.81 -2.29
C SER A 43 -28.09 -4.09 -3.11
N ARG A 44 -27.18 -4.36 -4.06
CA ARG A 44 -27.20 -5.55 -4.94
C ARG A 44 -25.78 -6.07 -5.19
N PHE A 45 -25.64 -7.39 -5.31
CA PHE A 45 -24.34 -8.07 -5.45
C PHE A 45 -23.93 -8.39 -6.89
N ASP A 46 -24.77 -8.06 -7.88
CA ASP A 46 -24.54 -8.37 -9.31
C ASP A 46 -23.19 -7.86 -9.85
N ARG A 47 -22.69 -6.77 -9.26
CA ARG A 47 -21.41 -6.12 -9.64
C ARG A 47 -20.35 -6.19 -8.54
N TYR A 48 -20.55 -7.03 -7.53
CA TYR A 48 -19.72 -7.08 -6.34
C TYR A 48 -18.22 -7.22 -6.65
N TRP A 49 -17.82 -8.24 -7.42
CA TRP A 49 -16.40 -8.49 -7.73
C TRP A 49 -15.77 -7.40 -8.60
N ARG A 50 -16.55 -6.83 -9.52
CA ARG A 50 -16.10 -5.67 -10.32
C ARG A 50 -15.81 -4.48 -9.41
N GLU A 51 -16.66 -4.25 -8.44
CA GLU A 51 -16.56 -3.11 -7.52
C GLU A 51 -15.48 -3.30 -6.45
N VAL A 52 -15.24 -4.53 -5.98
CA VAL A 52 -14.05 -4.87 -5.18
C VAL A 52 -12.79 -4.63 -6.01
N GLY A 53 -12.75 -5.08 -7.27
CA GLY A 53 -11.61 -4.85 -8.16
C GLY A 53 -11.34 -3.36 -8.42
N ILE A 54 -12.39 -2.57 -8.64
CA ILE A 54 -12.27 -1.11 -8.77
C ILE A 54 -11.73 -0.49 -7.47
N PHE A 55 -12.21 -0.92 -6.31
CA PHE A 55 -11.74 -0.42 -5.01
C PHE A 55 -10.25 -0.72 -4.79
N VAL A 56 -9.81 -1.95 -5.07
CA VAL A 56 -8.40 -2.35 -5.02
C VAL A 56 -7.55 -1.47 -5.93
N GLY A 57 -8.01 -1.28 -7.18
CA GLY A 57 -7.35 -0.42 -8.15
C GLY A 57 -7.23 1.02 -7.66
N GLN A 58 -8.32 1.61 -7.16
CA GLN A 58 -8.34 2.98 -6.63
C GLN A 58 -7.39 3.17 -5.44
N VAL A 59 -7.41 2.26 -4.47
CA VAL A 59 -6.52 2.34 -3.29
C VAL A 59 -5.06 2.18 -3.72
N THR A 60 -4.75 1.18 -4.54
CA THR A 60 -3.39 0.90 -5.00
C THR A 60 -2.84 2.07 -5.83
N LEU A 61 -3.60 2.55 -6.81
CA LEU A 61 -3.21 3.69 -7.64
C LEU A 61 -3.11 4.98 -6.82
N GLY A 62 -3.98 5.16 -5.83
CA GLY A 62 -3.93 6.31 -4.93
C GLY A 62 -2.63 6.35 -4.10
N VAL A 63 -2.20 5.21 -3.58
CA VAL A 63 -0.92 5.10 -2.85
C VAL A 63 0.27 5.33 -3.77
N ILE A 64 0.26 4.76 -4.98
CA ILE A 64 1.31 4.99 -5.98
C ILE A 64 1.40 6.49 -6.32
N ALA A 65 0.26 7.11 -6.62
CA ALA A 65 0.19 8.53 -6.95
C ALA A 65 0.69 9.39 -5.78
N MET A 66 0.36 9.05 -4.54
CA MET A 66 0.87 9.73 -3.35
C MET A 66 2.40 9.63 -3.24
N GLY A 67 2.96 8.45 -3.46
CA GLY A 67 4.42 8.24 -3.46
C GLY A 67 5.12 9.08 -4.54
N ILE A 68 4.56 9.11 -5.75
CA ILE A 68 5.06 9.95 -6.85
C ILE A 68 4.96 11.43 -6.49
N ALA A 69 3.84 11.88 -5.93
CA ALA A 69 3.66 13.28 -5.53
C ALA A 69 4.69 13.70 -4.49
N LEU A 70 4.98 12.83 -3.51
CA LEU A 70 6.02 13.08 -2.51
C LEU A 70 7.41 13.14 -3.16
N ALA A 71 7.75 12.21 -4.05
CA ALA A 71 9.03 12.23 -4.77
C ALA A 71 9.20 13.52 -5.59
N VAL A 72 8.14 13.94 -6.31
CA VAL A 72 8.13 15.20 -7.06
C VAL A 72 8.34 16.40 -6.12
N LEU A 73 7.62 16.43 -5.00
CA LEU A 73 7.75 17.48 -4.00
C LEU A 73 9.18 17.55 -3.44
N THR A 74 9.79 16.41 -3.12
CA THR A 74 11.11 16.38 -2.48
C THR A 74 12.27 16.60 -3.44
N GLU A 75 12.18 16.07 -4.66
CA GLU A 75 13.30 16.11 -5.61
C GLU A 75 13.24 17.32 -6.54
N PHE A 76 12.05 17.85 -6.81
CA PHE A 76 11.89 18.95 -7.77
C PHE A 76 11.42 20.23 -7.13
N VAL A 77 10.45 20.18 -6.20
CA VAL A 77 9.87 21.41 -5.63
C VAL A 77 10.74 21.97 -4.50
N LEU A 78 11.16 21.12 -3.56
CA LEU A 78 11.97 21.52 -2.41
C LEU A 78 13.29 22.22 -2.81
N PRO A 79 14.08 21.75 -3.79
CA PRO A 79 15.33 22.40 -4.18
C PRO A 79 15.15 23.76 -4.88
N LEU A 80 13.95 24.06 -5.38
CA LEU A 80 13.63 25.36 -6.01
C LEU A 80 13.31 26.45 -4.97
N LEU A 81 13.04 26.04 -3.73
CA LEU A 81 12.80 27.00 -2.66
C LEU A 81 14.14 27.67 -2.28
N PRO A 82 14.15 29.00 -2.04
CA PRO A 82 15.32 29.69 -1.54
C PRO A 82 15.76 29.04 -0.21
N ALA A 83 16.98 28.54 -0.16
CA ALA A 83 17.63 28.14 1.08
C ALA A 83 18.17 29.42 1.73
N GLU A 84 17.35 30.02 2.59
CA GLU A 84 17.76 31.08 3.52
C GLU A 84 18.36 30.52 4.81
#